data_AF-A0A5C4SQ83-F1
#
_entry.id   AF-A0A5C4SQ83-F1
#
_cell.length_a   1.000
_cell.length_b   1.000
_cell.length_c   1.000
_cell.angle_alpha   90.00
_cell.angle_beta   90.00
_cell.angle_gamma   90.00
#
_symmetry.space_group_name_H-M   'P 1'
#
loop_
_entity.id
_entity.type
_entity.pdbx_description
1 polymer ?
#
loop_
_entity_poly.entity_id
_entity_poly.type
_entity_poly.pdbx_seq_one_letter_code
_entity_poly.pdbx_strand_id
1 'polypeptide(L)'
;MGKLKPEDIALNTSIALRIKELRIKANPNQSKFADKHFIDRQIVSRWENINDKRGVSIHTINRFCKMVNISLKEFFDSDLFLG
;
A
#
# COMPACT_ATOMS: atom_id res chain seq x y z
N MET A 1 -13.17 -1.77 -19.88
CA MET A 1 -13.03 -2.17 -18.46
C MET A 1 -14.26 -1.68 -17.71
N GLY A 2 -14.91 -2.54 -16.93
CA GLY A 2 -16.08 -2.14 -16.12
C GLY A 2 -15.70 -1.06 -15.11
N LYS A 3 -16.65 -0.18 -14.76
CA LYS A 3 -16.45 0.76 -13.65
C LYS A 3 -16.31 -0.04 -12.35
N LEU A 4 -15.30 0.28 -11.55
CA LEU A 4 -15.17 -0.27 -10.19
C LEU A 4 -16.36 0.13 -9.35
N LYS A 5 -16.78 -0.77 -8.48
CA LYS A 5 -17.86 -0.48 -7.54
C LYS A 5 -17.33 0.42 -6.41
N PRO A 6 -18.20 1.19 -5.75
CA PRO A 6 -17.79 2.05 -4.64
C PRO A 6 -17.01 1.32 -3.53
N GLU A 7 -17.40 0.08 -3.22
CA GLU A 7 -16.71 -0.76 -2.23
C GLU A 7 -15.28 -1.11 -2.65
N ASP A 8 -15.03 -1.39 -3.94
CA ASP A 8 -13.70 -1.68 -4.45
C ASP A 8 -12.80 -0.43 -4.40
N ILE A 9 -13.39 0.75 -4.67
CA ILE A 9 -12.69 2.03 -4.57
C ILE A 9 -12.30 2.30 -3.11
N ALA A 10 -13.23 2.10 -2.17
CA ALA A 10 -12.97 2.28 -0.74
C ALA A 10 -11.85 1.34 -0.26
N LEU A 11 -11.89 0.06 -0.65
CA LEU A 11 -10.85 -0.91 -0.32
C LEU A 11 -9.47 -0.49 -0.87
N ASN A 12 -9.41 -0.05 -2.13
CA ASN A 12 -8.17 0.45 -2.72
C ASN A 12 -7.61 1.66 -1.96
N THR A 13 -8.47 2.58 -1.53
CA THR A 13 -8.08 3.73 -0.70
C THR A 13 -7.52 3.27 0.65
N SER A 14 -8.19 2.35 1.35
CA SER A 14 -7.69 1.81 2.63
C SER A 14 -6.32 1.14 2.48
N ILE A 15 -6.11 0.36 1.41
CA ILE A 15 -4.82 -0.27 1.11
C ILE A 15 -3.73 0.79 0.89
N ALA A 16 -3.99 1.82 0.08
CA ALA A 16 -3.02 2.87 -0.20
C ALA A 16 -2.65 3.67 1.06
N LEU A 17 -3.64 3.97 1.91
CA LEU A 17 -3.42 4.61 3.21
C LEU A 17 -2.59 3.73 4.15
N ARG A 18 -2.89 2.43 4.22
CA ARG A 18 -2.14 1.49 5.06
C ARG A 18 -0.68 1.34 4.61
N ILE A 19 -0.42 1.25 3.31
CA ILE A 19 0.94 1.24 2.76
C ILE A 19 1.68 2.52 3.18
N LYS A 20 1.05 3.68 3.00
CA LYS A 20 1.64 4.97 3.38
C LYS A 20 1.96 5.03 4.86
N GLU A 21 1.05 4.62 5.74
CA GLU A 21 1.24 4.61 7.18
C GLU A 21 2.45 3.76 7.60
N LEU A 22 2.50 2.51 7.16
CA LEU A 22 3.58 1.58 7.47
C LEU A 22 4.92 2.04 6.87
N ARG A 23 4.87 2.61 5.67
CA ARG A 23 6.06 3.17 5.02
C ARG A 23 6.57 4.37 5.82
N ILE A 24 5.73 5.26 6.36
CA ILE A 24 6.16 6.37 7.25
C ILE A 24 6.85 5.83 8.51
N LYS A 25 6.28 4.80 9.13
CA LYS A 25 6.86 4.15 10.33
C LYS A 25 8.24 3.55 10.04
N ALA A 26 8.45 2.97 8.85
CA ALA A 26 9.73 2.40 8.44
C ALA A 26 10.73 3.48 7.95
N ASN A 27 10.27 4.45 7.17
CA ASN A 27 11.04 5.59 6.66
C ASN A 27 10.11 6.73 6.18
N PRO A 28 10.22 7.96 6.71
CA PRO A 28 9.34 9.06 6.33
C PRO A 28 9.50 9.52 4.87
N ASN A 29 10.62 9.22 4.21
CA ASN A 29 10.91 9.68 2.85
C ASN A 29 10.76 8.54 1.82
N GLN A 30 9.90 8.72 0.83
CA GLN A 30 9.64 7.72 -0.22
C GLN A 30 10.88 7.36 -1.04
N SER A 31 11.73 8.34 -1.40
CA SER A 31 12.98 8.07 -2.12
C SER A 31 13.90 7.19 -1.28
N LYS A 32 14.14 7.58 -0.02
CA LYS A 32 15.01 6.79 0.87
C LYS A 32 14.46 5.39 1.15
N PHE A 33 13.15 5.24 1.24
CA PHE A 33 12.51 3.92 1.35
C PHE A 33 12.75 3.09 0.09
N ALA A 34 12.52 3.69 -1.09
CA ALA A 34 12.70 3.02 -2.37
C ALA A 34 14.15 2.58 -2.59
N ASP A 35 15.11 3.48 -2.32
CA ASP A 35 16.55 3.23 -2.42
C ASP A 35 16.98 2.08 -1.49
N LYS A 36 16.51 2.07 -0.23
CA LYS A 36 16.79 1.00 0.75
C LYS A 36 16.32 -0.37 0.28
N HIS A 37 15.23 -0.43 -0.49
CA HIS A 37 14.63 -1.67 -0.96
C HIS A 37 14.89 -1.96 -2.44
N PHE A 38 15.81 -1.21 -3.08
CA PHE A 38 16.18 -1.36 -4.49
C PHE A 38 14.97 -1.34 -5.45
N ILE A 39 14.02 -0.44 -5.19
CA ILE A 39 12.85 -0.21 -6.05
C ILE A 39 12.82 1.24 -6.53
N ASP A 40 12.06 1.49 -7.59
CA ASP A 40 11.84 2.85 -8.10
C ASP A 40 10.87 3.63 -7.18
N ARG A 41 11.20 4.89 -6.84
CA ARG A 41 10.32 5.78 -6.07
C ARG A 41 8.92 5.90 -6.68
N GLN A 42 8.78 5.88 -7.99
CA GLN A 42 7.49 5.92 -8.69
C GLN A 42 6.62 4.69 -8.40
N ILE A 43 7.22 3.55 -8.06
CA ILE A 43 6.48 2.37 -7.60
C ILE A 43 5.84 2.66 -6.24
N VAL A 44 6.61 3.23 -5.30
CA VAL A 44 6.09 3.62 -3.98
C VAL A 44 5.00 4.68 -4.10
N SER A 45 5.21 5.70 -4.94
CA SER A 45 4.22 6.74 -5.22
C SER A 45 2.90 6.14 -5.76
N ARG A 46 2.99 5.15 -6.66
CA ARG A 46 1.81 4.43 -7.18
C ARG A 46 1.10 3.63 -6.10
N TRP A 47 1.83 2.96 -5.21
CA TRP A 47 1.22 2.18 -4.12
C TRP A 47 0.44 3.05 -3.12
N GLU A 48 0.90 4.29 -2.90
CA GLU A 48 0.28 5.24 -1.97
C GLU A 48 -0.78 6.14 -2.62
N ASN A 49 -1.09 5.95 -3.90
CA ASN A 49 -2.00 6.81 -4.65
C ASN A 49 -3.47 6.42 -4.41
N ILE A 50 -4.15 7.20 -3.56
CA ILE A 50 -5.58 7.03 -3.26
C ILE A 50 -6.52 7.35 -4.43
N ASN A 51 -6.02 8.04 -5.46
CA ASN A 51 -6.80 8.42 -6.64
C ASN A 51 -6.63 7.41 -7.81
N ASP A 52 -5.75 6.41 -7.67
CA ASP A 52 -5.57 5.39 -8.69
C ASP A 52 -6.66 4.32 -8.59
N LYS A 53 -7.38 4.12 -9.68
CA LYS A 53 -8.44 3.12 -9.79
C LYS A 53 -7.88 1.70 -9.95
N ARG A 54 -6.59 1.52 -10.21
CA ARG A 54 -5.99 0.20 -10.45
C ARG A 54 -5.81 -0.63 -9.17
N GLY A 55 -5.72 0.02 -8.02
CA GLY A 55 -5.43 -0.64 -6.75
C GLY A 55 -4.03 -1.29 -6.71
N VAL A 56 -3.79 -2.08 -5.67
CA VAL A 56 -2.54 -2.83 -5.48
C VAL A 56 -2.86 -4.31 -5.34
N SER A 57 -2.18 -5.16 -6.11
CA SER A 57 -2.41 -6.61 -6.04
C SER A 57 -1.93 -7.21 -4.72
N ILE A 58 -2.55 -8.32 -4.30
CA ILE A 58 -2.17 -9.03 -3.07
C ILE A 58 -0.70 -9.46 -3.05
N HIS A 59 -0.12 -9.82 -4.20
CA HIS A 59 1.30 -10.15 -4.31
C HIS A 59 2.20 -8.94 -4.04
N THR A 60 1.77 -7.75 -4.43
CA THR A 60 2.49 -6.50 -4.16
C THR A 60 2.37 -6.12 -2.69
N ILE A 61 1.19 -6.25 -2.10
CA ILE A 61 0.98 -6.06 -0.66
C ILE A 61 1.89 -7.01 0.13
N ASN A 62 1.92 -8.30 -0.22
CA ASN A 62 2.78 -9.28 0.45
C ASN A 62 4.28 -8.94 0.31
N ARG A 63 4.73 -8.46 -0.86
CA ARG A 63 6.12 -7.97 -1.03
C ARG A 63 6.40 -6.77 -0.15
N PHE A 64 5.49 -5.81 -0.09
CA PHE A 64 5.60 -4.64 0.78
C PHE A 64 5.68 -5.04 2.26
N CYS A 65 4.86 -5.99 2.71
CA CYS A 65 4.89 -6.52 4.07
C CYS A 65 6.28 -7.04 4.44
N LYS A 66 6.95 -7.78 3.53
CA LYS A 66 8.33 -8.24 3.72
C LYS A 66 9.33 -7.08 3.80
N MET A 67 9.13 -5.99 3.06
CA MET A 67 10.00 -4.80 3.12
C MET A 67 9.95 -4.12 4.49
N VAL A 68 8.80 -4.11 5.15
CA VAL A 68 8.60 -3.50 6.48
C VAL A 68 8.60 -4.51 7.63
N ASN A 69 8.95 -5.77 7.35
CA ASN A 69 9.06 -6.87 8.31
C ASN A 69 7.76 -7.16 9.11
N ILE A 70 6.63 -7.25 8.41
CA ILE A 70 5.34 -7.68 8.97
C ILE A 70 4.74 -8.82 8.14
N SER A 71 3.78 -9.53 8.72
CA SER A 71 2.94 -10.49 8.02
C SER A 71 1.78 -9.82 7.27
N LEU A 72 1.21 -10.55 6.31
CA LEU A 72 0.00 -10.11 5.61
C LEU A 72 -1.20 -9.94 6.57
N LYS A 73 -1.26 -10.75 7.64
CA LYS A 73 -2.27 -10.62 8.68
C LYS A 73 -2.16 -9.26 9.39
N GLU A 74 -0.96 -8.89 9.83
CA GLU A 74 -0.71 -7.60 10.51
C GLU A 74 -0.95 -6.39 9.59
N PHE A 75 -0.79 -6.57 8.28
CA PHE A 75 -1.13 -5.53 7.32
C PHE A 75 -2.62 -5.17 7.39
N PHE A 76 -3.50 -6.18 7.38
CA PHE A 76 -4.96 -6.00 7.43
C PHE A 76 -5.52 -5.85 8.85
N ASP A 77 -4.71 -6.04 9.87
CA ASP A 77 -5.04 -5.75 11.28
C ASP A 77 -4.94 -4.23 11.53
N SER A 78 -5.93 -3.50 11.02
CA SER A 78 -6.02 -2.04 11.07
C SER A 78 -7.46 -1.57 11.00
N ASP A 79 -7.75 -0.48 11.71
CA ASP A 79 -9.07 0.19 11.69
C ASP A 79 -9.54 0.59 10.29
N LEU A 80 -8.60 0.71 9.33
CA LEU A 80 -8.90 0.98 7.92
C LEU A 80 -9.67 -0.16 7.21
N PHE A 81 -9.74 -1.34 7.83
CA PHE A 81 -10.40 -2.54 7.28
C PHE A 81 -11.53 -3.08 8.16
N LEU A 82 -11.97 -2.30 9.16
CA LEU A 82 -13.17 -2.62 9.92
C LEU A 82 -14.39 -2.34 9.03
N GLY A 83 -15.04 -3.41 8.56
CA GLY A 83 -16.30 -3.37 7.82
C GLY A 83 -17.51 -3.34 8.73
#